data_AF-A0A814D326-F1
#
_entry.id   AF-A0A814D326-F1
#
_cell.length_a   1.000
_cell.length_b   1.000
_cell.length_c   1.000
_cell.angle_alpha   90.00
_cell.angle_beta   90.00
_cell.angle_gamma   90.00
#
_symmetry.space_group_name_H-M   'P 1'
#
loop_
_entity.id
_entity.type
_entity.pdbx_description
1 polymer ?
#
loop_
_entity_poly.entity_id
_entity_poly.type
_entity_poly.pdbx_seq_one_letter_code
_entity_poly.pdbx_strand_id
1 'polypeptide(L)'
;MVHPQFQTVLGGRPLLYLFQFDDAEANLCGGGWSGSREVFNKFRQMAINRGLQNPYMILMDFLVPTVQNHSALLGFDAISMYALPGGTKEGSPFVDLVQVAQQWWQSAYNAEAKLVPIVPTGWDARPRFENPVPWLYEGPEHYFQPTSEELQQFFRTAINFTCQHNEAAEAQTMLVYAWNENSENGAPLVPTLGNGTLYIDTLSQILPSYC
;
A
#
# COMPACT_ATOMS: atom_id res chain seq x y z
N MET A 1 -9.24 -5.14 -25.84
CA MET A 1 -9.47 -3.69 -25.66
C MET A 1 -8.87 -3.32 -24.33
N VAL A 2 -7.95 -2.36 -24.28
CA VAL A 2 -7.44 -1.80 -23.01
C VAL A 2 -8.50 -0.86 -22.49
N HIS A 3 -8.94 -1.03 -21.24
CA HIS A 3 -9.88 -0.08 -20.65
C HIS A 3 -9.13 1.21 -20.33
N PRO A 4 -9.58 2.40 -20.78
CA PRO A 4 -8.82 3.64 -20.65
C PRO A 4 -8.63 4.09 -19.18
N GLN A 5 -9.43 3.56 -18.26
CA GLN A 5 -9.31 3.85 -16.82
C GLN A 5 -8.41 2.86 -16.07
N PHE A 6 -7.83 1.86 -16.76
CA PHE A 6 -6.91 0.94 -16.10
C PHE A 6 -5.58 1.66 -15.82
N GLN A 7 -5.15 1.65 -14.56
CA GLN A 7 -3.93 2.35 -14.16
C GLN A 7 -2.68 1.65 -14.70
N THR A 8 -1.77 2.44 -15.27
CA THR A 8 -0.52 1.94 -15.83
C THR A 8 0.65 2.80 -15.38
N VAL A 9 1.84 2.20 -15.30
CA VAL A 9 3.11 2.85 -14.93
C VAL A 9 4.19 2.53 -15.96
N LEU A 10 5.35 3.17 -15.87
CA LEU A 10 6.55 2.81 -16.64
C LEU A 10 6.30 2.56 -18.14
N GLY A 11 5.64 3.51 -18.81
CA GLY A 11 5.38 3.40 -20.26
C GLY A 11 4.24 2.43 -20.63
N GLY A 12 3.28 2.22 -19.73
CA GLY A 12 2.04 1.49 -20.04
C GLY A 12 1.94 0.09 -19.43
N ARG A 13 2.85 -0.27 -18.51
CA ARG A 13 2.78 -1.52 -17.72
C ARG A 13 1.54 -1.50 -16.82
N PRO A 14 0.61 -2.46 -16.93
CA PRO A 14 -0.52 -2.59 -16.00
C PRO A 14 -0.04 -2.68 -14.56
N LEU A 15 -0.56 -1.83 -13.67
CA LEU A 15 -0.19 -1.80 -12.26
C LEU A 15 -1.04 -2.80 -11.45
N LEU A 16 -0.39 -3.76 -10.78
CA LEU A 16 -1.08 -4.81 -10.01
C LEU A 16 -0.46 -4.97 -8.63
N TYR A 17 -1.32 -5.12 -7.62
CA TYR A 17 -0.93 -5.38 -6.24
C TYR A 17 -1.42 -6.76 -5.81
N LEU A 18 -0.58 -7.53 -5.14
CA LEU A 18 -0.94 -8.79 -4.49
C LEU A 18 -0.88 -8.59 -2.97
N PHE A 19 -2.04 -8.71 -2.32
CA PHE A 19 -2.16 -8.59 -0.88
C PHE A 19 -1.78 -9.91 -0.22
N GLN A 20 -0.65 -9.92 0.51
CA GLN A 20 -0.08 -11.03 1.26
C GLN A 20 0.07 -12.34 0.46
N PHE A 21 1.21 -13.00 0.65
CA PHE A 21 1.44 -14.27 -0.01
C PHE A 21 2.49 -15.04 0.78
N ASP A 22 2.05 -16.04 1.53
CA ASP A 22 2.88 -16.90 2.37
C ASP A 22 3.00 -18.33 1.79
N ASP A 23 3.57 -19.24 2.57
CA ASP A 23 3.76 -20.64 2.18
C ASP A 23 2.43 -21.36 1.88
N ALA A 24 1.36 -21.06 2.61
CA ALA A 24 0.03 -21.62 2.38
C ALA A 24 -0.54 -21.12 1.05
N GLU A 25 -0.46 -19.82 0.77
CA GLU A 25 -0.86 -19.29 -0.55
C GLU A 25 0.00 -19.85 -1.69
N ALA A 26 1.31 -19.99 -1.49
CA ALA A 26 2.20 -20.58 -2.49
C ALA A 26 1.82 -22.03 -2.81
N ASN A 27 1.54 -22.83 -1.77
CA ASN A 27 1.08 -24.21 -1.92
C ASN A 27 -0.25 -24.29 -2.66
N LEU A 28 -1.22 -23.43 -2.34
CA LEU A 28 -2.51 -23.39 -3.02
C LEU A 28 -2.43 -22.90 -4.47
N CYS A 29 -1.58 -21.91 -4.73
CA CYS A 29 -1.45 -21.28 -6.04
C CYS A 29 -0.74 -22.19 -7.07
N GLY A 30 0.38 -22.79 -6.68
CA GLY A 30 1.23 -23.54 -7.61
C GLY A 30 1.89 -24.78 -7.02
N GLY A 31 1.49 -25.24 -5.83
CA GLY A 31 2.18 -26.33 -5.14
C GLY A 31 3.54 -25.91 -4.54
N GLY A 32 3.69 -24.61 -4.23
CA GLY A 32 4.89 -24.01 -3.65
C GLY A 32 5.44 -22.87 -4.51
N TRP A 33 6.43 -22.15 -3.98
CA TRP A 33 6.99 -20.92 -4.55
C TRP A 33 7.37 -21.02 -6.04
N SER A 34 8.03 -22.10 -6.45
CA SER A 34 8.45 -22.31 -7.84
C SER A 34 7.24 -22.43 -8.79
N GLY A 35 6.22 -23.20 -8.39
CA GLY A 35 5.01 -23.31 -9.18
C GLY A 35 4.20 -22.02 -9.21
N SER A 36 4.14 -21.28 -8.10
CA SER A 36 3.52 -19.95 -8.06
C SER A 36 4.21 -18.96 -9.00
N ARG A 37 5.55 -18.97 -9.05
CA ARG A 37 6.30 -18.18 -10.03
C ARG A 37 5.88 -18.51 -11.46
N GLU A 38 5.72 -19.79 -11.80
CA GLU A 38 5.24 -20.20 -13.12
C GLU A 38 3.81 -19.71 -13.42
N VAL A 39 2.94 -19.68 -12.41
CA VAL A 39 1.59 -19.12 -12.54
C VAL A 39 1.66 -17.62 -12.89
N PHE A 40 2.44 -16.82 -12.15
CA PHE A 40 2.57 -15.39 -12.41
C PHE A 40 3.30 -15.08 -13.73
N ASN A 41 4.30 -15.89 -14.10
CA ASN A 41 4.94 -15.81 -15.41
C ASN A 41 3.94 -16.07 -16.54
N LYS A 42 3.09 -17.11 -16.42
CA LYS A 42 2.03 -17.38 -17.40
C LYS A 42 1.03 -16.22 -17.47
N PHE A 43 0.67 -15.62 -16.34
CA PHE A 43 -0.18 -14.43 -16.33
C PHE A 43 0.47 -13.26 -17.11
N ARG A 44 1.76 -12.96 -16.88
CA ARG A 44 2.48 -11.94 -17.65
C ARG A 44 2.47 -12.25 -19.15
N GLN A 45 2.75 -13.49 -19.54
CA GLN A 45 2.69 -13.91 -20.95
C GLN A 45 1.28 -13.79 -21.54
N MET A 46 0.23 -14.11 -20.77
CA MET A 46 -1.15 -13.94 -21.20
C MET A 46 -1.54 -12.48 -21.43
N ALA A 47 -0.97 -11.54 -20.66
CA ALA A 47 -1.15 -10.10 -20.86
C ALA A 47 -0.40 -9.63 -22.13
N ILE A 48 0.87 -10.02 -22.27
CA ILE A 48 1.72 -9.67 -23.41
C ILE A 48 1.13 -10.19 -24.73
N ASN A 49 0.69 -11.46 -24.75
CA ASN A 49 0.08 -12.07 -25.93
C ASN A 49 -1.25 -11.41 -26.34
N ARG A 50 -1.87 -10.64 -25.44
CA ARG A 50 -3.06 -9.81 -25.73
C ARG A 50 -2.71 -8.38 -26.15
N GLY A 51 -1.44 -8.08 -26.36
CA GLY A 51 -0.93 -6.76 -26.78
C GLY A 51 -0.79 -5.76 -25.63
N LEU A 52 -0.79 -6.21 -24.38
CA LEU A 52 -0.48 -5.35 -23.22
C LEU A 52 1.03 -5.33 -22.96
N GLN A 53 1.50 -4.31 -22.25
CA GLN A 53 2.85 -4.33 -21.69
C GLN A 53 2.96 -5.38 -20.57
N ASN A 54 4.19 -5.78 -20.27
CA ASN A 54 4.47 -6.66 -19.12
C ASN A 54 3.95 -6.01 -17.82
N PRO A 55 2.99 -6.61 -17.09
CA PRO A 55 2.46 -6.04 -15.85
C PRO A 55 3.56 -5.69 -14.83
N TYR A 56 3.40 -4.56 -14.14
CA TYR A 56 4.20 -4.17 -12.98
C TYR A 56 3.52 -4.71 -11.72
N MET A 57 4.10 -5.75 -11.14
CA MET A 57 3.51 -6.49 -10.03
C MET A 57 4.19 -6.13 -8.73
N ILE A 58 3.39 -5.78 -7.73
CA ILE A 58 3.83 -5.36 -6.41
C ILE A 58 3.32 -6.34 -5.37
N LEU A 59 4.22 -6.90 -4.56
CA LEU A 59 3.83 -7.76 -3.45
C LEU A 59 3.70 -6.90 -2.19
N MET A 60 2.62 -7.09 -1.44
CA MET A 60 2.36 -6.37 -0.20
C MET A 60 2.47 -7.29 1.00
N ASP A 61 3.37 -6.95 1.93
CA ASP A 61 3.47 -7.62 3.24
C ASP A 61 4.10 -6.66 4.28
N PHE A 62 4.06 -7.06 5.54
CA PHE A 62 4.43 -6.20 6.67
C PHE A 62 5.94 -6.00 6.79
N LEU A 63 6.72 -7.09 6.78
CA LEU A 63 8.17 -7.04 7.04
C LEU A 63 8.96 -6.95 5.74
N VAL A 64 9.79 -5.91 5.60
CA VAL A 64 10.63 -5.66 4.41
C VAL A 64 11.46 -6.90 3.99
N PRO A 65 12.21 -7.58 4.89
CA PRO A 65 12.99 -8.75 4.48
C PRO A 65 12.13 -9.90 3.94
N THR A 66 10.95 -10.11 4.55
CA THR A 66 10.00 -11.16 4.14
C THR A 66 9.40 -10.85 2.78
N VAL A 67 8.82 -9.66 2.61
CA VAL A 67 8.18 -9.27 1.34
C VAL A 67 9.18 -9.20 0.19
N GLN A 68 10.41 -8.76 0.45
CA GLN A 68 11.46 -8.71 -0.56
C GLN A 68 11.86 -10.13 -1.00
N ASN A 69 12.04 -11.04 -0.04
CA ASN A 69 12.34 -12.44 -0.35
C ASN A 69 11.19 -13.10 -1.14
N HIS A 70 9.94 -12.95 -0.70
CA HIS A 70 8.78 -13.52 -1.39
C HIS A 70 8.59 -12.90 -2.78
N SER A 71 8.77 -11.58 -2.91
CA SER A 71 8.73 -10.88 -4.19
C SER A 71 9.76 -11.44 -5.17
N ALA A 72 11.00 -11.68 -4.71
CA ALA A 72 12.06 -12.29 -5.52
C ALA A 72 11.73 -13.74 -5.93
N LEU A 73 11.17 -14.55 -5.01
CA LEU A 73 10.74 -15.92 -5.30
C LEU A 73 9.65 -15.97 -6.38
N LEU A 74 8.71 -15.03 -6.35
CA LEU A 74 7.60 -14.93 -7.31
C LEU A 74 7.99 -14.19 -8.60
N GLY A 75 9.12 -13.46 -8.61
CA GLY A 75 9.57 -12.64 -9.73
C GLY A 75 8.80 -11.33 -9.89
N PHE A 76 8.33 -10.75 -8.79
CA PHE A 76 7.60 -9.47 -8.77
C PHE A 76 8.56 -8.28 -8.92
N ASP A 77 8.02 -7.13 -9.31
CA ASP A 77 8.82 -5.96 -9.69
C ASP A 77 9.17 -5.07 -8.49
N ALA A 78 8.26 -4.99 -7.50
CA ALA A 78 8.43 -4.14 -6.33
C ALA A 78 7.69 -4.67 -5.10
N ILE A 79 7.91 -4.02 -3.97
CA ILE A 79 7.24 -4.30 -2.70
C ILE A 79 6.43 -3.09 -2.22
N SER A 80 5.39 -3.34 -1.45
CA SER A 80 4.66 -2.33 -0.70
C SER A 80 4.09 -2.96 0.57
N MET A 81 3.19 -2.25 1.21
CA MET A 81 2.49 -2.68 2.41
C MET A 81 1.07 -2.16 2.35
N TYR A 82 0.10 -2.97 2.74
CA TYR A 82 -1.31 -2.62 2.59
C TYR A 82 -1.81 -1.61 3.61
N ALA A 83 -1.51 -1.84 4.89
CA ALA A 83 -1.90 -1.03 6.03
C ALA A 83 -0.79 -1.08 7.08
N LEU A 84 -0.79 -0.11 8.01
CA LEU A 84 0.18 0.01 9.09
C LEU A 84 -0.56 -0.05 10.45
N PRO A 85 -0.86 -1.25 10.97
CA PRO A 85 -1.48 -1.39 12.27
C PRO A 85 -0.55 -0.93 13.39
N GLY A 86 -1.13 -0.39 14.46
CA GLY A 86 -0.35 0.06 15.61
C GLY A 86 -1.12 1.03 16.51
N GLY A 87 -0.35 1.85 17.21
CA GLY A 87 -0.83 2.74 18.25
C GLY A 87 -0.88 2.06 19.63
N THR A 88 -1.51 2.73 20.58
CA THR A 88 -1.79 2.19 21.91
C THR A 88 -3.29 2.06 22.13
N LYS A 89 -3.68 1.34 23.19
CA LYS A 89 -5.10 1.21 23.56
C LYS A 89 -5.73 2.56 23.91
N GLU A 90 -4.95 3.47 24.47
CA GLU A 90 -5.33 4.82 24.82
C GLU A 90 -5.33 5.78 23.62
N GLY A 91 -4.73 5.37 22.49
CA GLY A 91 -4.55 6.15 21.29
C GLY A 91 -3.17 6.79 21.18
N SER A 92 -2.55 6.66 20.00
CA SER A 92 -1.29 7.33 19.65
C SER A 92 -1.51 8.54 18.75
N PRO A 93 -0.69 9.60 18.86
CA PRO A 93 -0.67 10.70 17.89
C PRO A 93 -0.45 10.22 16.45
N PHE A 94 -1.07 10.88 15.46
CA PHE A 94 -0.89 10.55 14.04
C PHE A 94 0.58 10.63 13.58
N VAL A 95 1.37 11.54 14.16
CA VAL A 95 2.81 11.64 13.85
C VAL A 95 3.58 10.34 14.11
N ASP A 96 3.13 9.50 15.04
CA ASP A 96 3.76 8.21 15.30
C ASP A 96 3.51 7.25 14.12
N LEU A 97 2.30 7.24 13.54
CA LEU A 97 2.00 6.47 12.32
C LEU A 97 2.85 6.95 11.13
N VAL A 98 3.01 8.26 10.98
CA VAL A 98 3.90 8.85 9.96
C VAL A 98 5.33 8.35 10.12
N GLN A 99 5.84 8.29 11.36
CA GLN A 99 7.19 7.79 11.62
C GLN A 99 7.32 6.31 11.25
N VAL A 100 6.33 5.46 11.57
CA VAL A 100 6.35 4.05 11.18
C VAL A 100 6.35 3.90 9.65
N ALA A 101 5.53 4.67 8.93
CA ALA A 101 5.51 4.65 7.47
C ALA A 101 6.87 5.05 6.88
N GLN A 102 7.47 6.14 7.36
CA GLN A 102 8.80 6.58 6.91
C GLN A 102 9.91 5.59 7.24
N GLN A 103 9.86 4.95 8.41
CA GLN A 103 10.78 3.88 8.78
C GLN A 103 10.65 2.67 7.85
N TRP A 104 9.44 2.31 7.44
CA TRP A 104 9.22 1.26 6.45
C TRP A 104 9.82 1.64 5.10
N TRP A 105 9.57 2.86 4.60
CA TRP A 105 10.14 3.36 3.34
C TRP A 105 11.67 3.33 3.38
N GLN A 106 12.27 3.83 4.47
CA GLN A 106 13.71 3.84 4.65
C GLN A 106 14.30 2.43 4.75
N SER A 107 13.60 1.50 5.40
CA SER A 107 14.02 0.10 5.49
C SER A 107 14.02 -0.57 4.11
N ALA A 108 12.97 -0.36 3.32
CA ALA A 108 12.90 -0.85 1.95
C ALA A 108 14.00 -0.25 1.06
N TYR A 109 14.23 1.06 1.17
CA TYR A 109 15.29 1.75 0.45
C TYR A 109 16.69 1.24 0.83
N ASN A 110 16.99 1.10 2.13
CA ASN A 110 18.27 0.59 2.62
C ASN A 110 18.53 -0.86 2.23
N ALA A 111 17.46 -1.65 2.03
CA ALA A 111 17.54 -3.01 1.52
C ALA A 111 17.64 -3.08 -0.01
N GLU A 112 17.81 -1.92 -0.69
CA GLU A 112 17.88 -1.80 -2.15
C GLU A 112 16.65 -2.37 -2.87
N ALA A 113 15.50 -2.38 -2.21
CA ALA A 113 14.25 -2.85 -2.79
C ALA A 113 13.65 -1.81 -3.73
N LYS A 114 13.05 -2.27 -4.84
CA LYS A 114 12.06 -1.47 -5.55
C LYS A 114 10.79 -1.39 -4.73
N LEU A 115 10.22 -0.21 -4.54
CA LEU A 115 9.05 -0.04 -3.68
C LEU A 115 8.00 0.92 -4.23
N VAL A 116 6.77 0.71 -3.78
CA VAL A 116 5.70 1.72 -3.80
C VAL A 116 5.44 2.15 -2.35
N PRO A 117 5.71 3.42 -1.98
CA PRO A 117 5.50 3.90 -0.62
C PRO A 117 4.04 3.76 -0.17
N ILE A 118 3.83 3.20 1.01
CA ILE A 118 2.54 3.17 1.70
C ILE A 118 2.31 4.51 2.43
N VAL A 119 1.13 5.10 2.24
CA VAL A 119 0.72 6.38 2.85
C VAL A 119 -0.57 6.14 3.62
N PRO A 120 -0.49 5.71 4.89
CA PRO A 120 -1.68 5.50 5.72
C PRO A 120 -2.24 6.82 6.23
N THR A 121 -3.55 6.98 6.19
CA THR A 121 -4.26 8.13 6.76
C THR A 121 -4.67 7.91 8.22
N GLY A 122 -4.64 6.65 8.68
CA GLY A 122 -4.88 6.27 10.06
C GLY A 122 -4.82 4.74 10.27
N TRP A 123 -5.03 4.34 11.52
CA TRP A 123 -5.42 2.99 11.92
C TRP A 123 -6.25 3.06 13.21
N ASP A 124 -7.44 2.47 13.19
CA ASP A 124 -8.40 2.34 14.29
C ASP A 124 -9.27 1.09 14.08
N ALA A 125 -8.80 -0.02 14.65
CA ALA A 125 -9.47 -1.32 14.63
C ALA A 125 -10.65 -1.43 15.61
N ARG A 126 -10.94 -0.39 16.41
CA ARG A 126 -11.96 -0.46 17.47
C ARG A 126 -13.35 -0.89 16.97
N PRO A 127 -13.84 -0.50 15.78
CA PRO A 127 -15.11 -1.01 15.27
C PRO A 127 -15.16 -2.54 15.19
N ARG A 128 -14.06 -3.17 14.75
CA ARG A 128 -13.91 -4.64 14.68
C ARG A 128 -13.58 -5.26 16.05
N PHE A 129 -12.85 -4.57 16.92
CA PHE A 129 -12.65 -5.04 18.31
C PHE A 129 -13.96 -5.09 19.09
N GLU A 130 -14.79 -4.05 18.98
CA GLU A 130 -16.10 -3.95 19.63
C GLU A 130 -17.14 -4.89 19.01
N ASN A 131 -17.03 -5.13 17.70
CA ASN A 131 -17.92 -6.01 16.94
C ASN A 131 -17.09 -7.04 16.14
N PRO A 132 -16.56 -8.09 16.79
CA PRO A 132 -15.64 -9.03 16.16
C PRO A 132 -16.23 -9.75 14.95
N VAL A 133 -15.38 -9.91 13.92
CA VAL A 133 -15.65 -10.76 12.77
C VAL A 133 -15.11 -12.17 13.00
N PRO A 134 -15.71 -13.22 12.43
CA PRO A 134 -15.33 -14.60 12.75
C PRO A 134 -13.97 -15.04 12.21
N TRP A 135 -13.33 -14.27 11.32
CA TRP A 135 -12.07 -14.63 10.66
C TRP A 135 -10.85 -13.87 11.19
N LEU A 136 -11.02 -12.89 12.07
CA LEU A 136 -9.91 -12.10 12.60
C LEU A 136 -10.28 -11.52 13.97
N TYR A 137 -9.30 -11.51 14.87
CA TYR A 137 -9.38 -10.77 16.13
C TYR A 137 -8.40 -9.59 16.07
N GLU A 138 -8.90 -8.39 16.31
CA GLU A 138 -8.10 -7.17 16.39
C GLU A 138 -8.17 -6.61 17.81
N GLY A 139 -7.15 -5.85 18.21
CA GLY A 139 -7.11 -5.15 19.48
C GLY A 139 -7.63 -3.71 19.37
N PRO A 140 -7.77 -2.99 20.51
CA PRO A 140 -8.27 -1.62 20.53
C PRO A 140 -7.19 -0.56 20.22
N GLU A 141 -5.98 -0.98 19.86
CA GLU A 141 -4.88 -0.10 19.52
C GLU A 141 -5.22 0.76 18.29
N HIS A 142 -5.04 2.08 18.43
CA HIS A 142 -5.41 3.03 17.39
C HIS A 142 -4.51 4.28 17.41
N TYR A 143 -4.59 5.05 16.33
CA TYR A 143 -4.09 6.40 16.25
C TYR A 143 -5.26 7.40 16.28
N PHE A 144 -5.01 8.59 16.80
CA PHE A 144 -5.93 9.70 16.67
C PHE A 144 -6.00 10.17 15.21
N GLN A 145 -7.17 10.69 14.82
CA GLN A 145 -7.37 11.25 13.50
C GLN A 145 -6.40 12.42 13.24
N PRO A 146 -5.82 12.51 12.03
CA PRO A 146 -4.94 13.61 11.68
C PRO A 146 -5.69 14.93 11.56
N THR A 147 -5.02 16.01 11.89
CA THR A 147 -5.38 17.36 11.42
C THR A 147 -5.15 17.49 9.91
N SER A 148 -5.79 18.49 9.28
CA SER A 148 -5.57 18.80 7.87
C SER A 148 -4.11 19.15 7.57
N GLU A 149 -3.44 19.85 8.49
CA GLU A 149 -2.04 20.26 8.36
C GLU A 149 -1.11 19.04 8.42
N GLU A 150 -1.33 18.12 9.35
CA GLU A 150 -0.55 16.88 9.45
C GLU A 150 -0.72 16.01 8.21
N LEU A 151 -1.95 15.88 7.70
CA LEU A 151 -2.23 15.11 6.50
C LEU A 151 -1.56 15.72 5.27
N GLN A 152 -1.64 17.04 5.07
CA GLN A 152 -0.94 17.72 3.98
C GLN A 152 0.57 17.53 4.06
N GLN A 153 1.14 17.73 5.25
CA GLN A 153 2.58 17.60 5.45
C GLN A 153 3.05 16.18 5.18
N PHE A 154 2.29 15.17 5.61
CA PHE A 154 2.65 13.78 5.37
C PHE A 154 2.60 13.44 3.88
N PHE A 155 1.54 13.83 3.16
CA PHE A 155 1.47 13.57 1.72
C PHE A 155 2.54 14.32 0.93
N ARG A 156 2.86 15.58 1.26
CA ARG A 156 3.99 16.31 0.66
C ARG A 156 5.31 15.55 0.88
N THR A 157 5.48 14.97 2.07
CA THR A 157 6.67 14.18 2.40
C THR A 157 6.72 12.87 1.59
N ALA A 158 5.60 12.17 1.43
CA ALA A 158 5.50 10.97 0.62
C ALA A 158 5.76 11.23 -0.87
N ILE A 159 5.19 12.32 -1.41
CA ILE A 159 5.44 12.78 -2.78
C ILE A 159 6.92 13.09 -2.98
N ASN A 160 7.52 13.88 -2.08
CA ASN A 160 8.94 14.23 -2.15
C ASN A 160 9.83 12.99 -2.09
N PHE A 161 9.53 12.03 -1.20
CA PHE A 161 10.27 10.77 -1.13
C PHE A 161 10.18 10.01 -2.47
N THR A 162 8.98 9.87 -3.03
CA THR A 162 8.75 9.16 -4.30
C THR A 162 9.54 9.80 -5.45
N CYS A 163 9.58 11.14 -5.53
CA CYS A 163 10.31 11.84 -6.57
C CYS A 163 11.84 11.80 -6.36
N GLN A 164 12.32 11.95 -5.12
CA GLN A 164 13.76 11.97 -4.81
C GLN A 164 14.41 10.59 -4.93
N HIS A 165 13.66 9.52 -4.67
CA HIS A 165 14.14 8.14 -4.74
C HIS A 165 13.61 7.44 -6.00
N ASN A 166 13.63 8.11 -7.15
CA ASN A 166 13.05 7.60 -8.40
C ASN A 166 13.61 6.24 -8.87
N GLU A 167 14.83 5.87 -8.50
CA GLU A 167 15.35 4.55 -8.81
C GLU A 167 14.66 3.47 -7.97
N ALA A 168 14.44 3.72 -6.68
CA ALA A 168 13.76 2.77 -5.79
C ALA A 168 12.23 2.79 -6.00
N ALA A 169 11.65 3.97 -6.17
CA ALA A 169 10.23 4.21 -6.46
C ALA A 169 9.99 4.46 -7.96
N GLU A 170 10.53 3.60 -8.81
CA GLU A 170 10.53 3.76 -10.28
C GLU A 170 9.15 3.88 -10.92
N ALA A 171 8.13 3.29 -10.30
CA ALA A 171 6.75 3.41 -10.76
C ALA A 171 6.15 4.81 -10.56
N GLN A 172 6.80 5.69 -9.79
CA GLN A 172 6.37 7.06 -9.47
C GLN A 172 4.90 7.10 -8.98
N THR A 173 4.54 6.14 -8.14
CA THR A 173 3.21 5.99 -7.55
C THR A 173 3.35 5.72 -6.05
N MET A 174 2.28 5.99 -5.31
CA MET A 174 2.14 5.66 -3.89
C MET A 174 0.85 4.89 -3.68
N LEU A 175 0.78 4.09 -2.62
CA LEU A 175 -0.44 3.42 -2.18
C LEU A 175 -1.01 4.16 -0.98
N VAL A 176 -2.22 4.69 -1.10
CA VAL A 176 -2.89 5.39 0.00
C VAL A 176 -3.86 4.44 0.70
N TYR A 177 -3.63 4.21 1.99
CA TYR A 177 -4.54 3.46 2.85
C TYR A 177 -5.33 4.47 3.69
N ALA A 178 -6.63 4.71 3.44
CA ALA A 178 -7.48 4.08 2.45
C ALA A 178 -8.62 5.01 2.01
N TRP A 179 -9.23 4.69 0.86
CA TRP A 179 -10.44 5.38 0.41
C TRP A 179 -11.61 5.16 1.37
N ASN A 180 -12.01 3.92 1.63
CA ASN A 180 -13.24 3.60 2.36
C ASN A 180 -13.12 2.42 3.32
N GLU A 181 -11.91 2.12 3.83
CA GLU A 181 -11.70 1.07 4.82
C GLU A 181 -12.17 1.53 6.22
N ASN A 182 -13.47 1.80 6.33
CA ASN A 182 -14.09 2.41 7.50
C ASN A 182 -14.02 1.52 8.76
N SER A 183 -13.74 0.23 8.58
CA SER A 183 -13.71 -0.73 9.68
C SER A 183 -12.36 -0.82 10.41
N GLU A 184 -11.30 -0.24 9.83
CA GLU A 184 -9.93 -0.30 10.37
C GLU A 184 -9.14 1.00 10.26
N ASN A 185 -9.47 1.91 9.33
CA ASN A 185 -8.56 3.01 9.03
C ASN A 185 -8.59 4.13 10.07
N GLY A 186 -9.72 4.36 10.75
CA GLY A 186 -9.87 5.49 11.68
C GLY A 186 -9.92 6.88 11.04
N ALA A 187 -9.38 7.08 9.84
CA ALA A 187 -9.40 8.34 9.09
C ALA A 187 -9.54 8.12 7.56
N PRO A 188 -10.60 7.43 7.10
CA PRO A 188 -10.77 7.09 5.69
C PRO A 188 -11.03 8.35 4.84
N LEU A 189 -10.57 8.35 3.59
CA LEU A 189 -10.71 9.52 2.71
C LEU A 189 -12.14 9.75 2.22
N VAL A 190 -12.98 8.72 2.19
CA VAL A 190 -14.39 8.83 1.77
C VAL A 190 -15.10 9.83 2.68
N PRO A 191 -15.98 10.69 2.13
CA PRO A 191 -16.69 11.64 2.96
C PRO A 191 -17.51 10.97 4.06
N THR A 192 -17.41 11.48 5.28
CA THR A 192 -18.10 10.93 6.46
C THR A 192 -19.09 11.93 7.05
N LEU A 193 -20.01 11.45 7.90
CA LEU A 193 -20.93 12.35 8.63
C LEU A 193 -20.20 13.26 9.62
N GLY A 194 -19.04 12.83 10.15
CA GLY A 194 -18.27 13.60 11.12
C GLY A 194 -17.38 14.66 10.47
N ASN A 195 -16.62 14.28 9.44
CA ASN A 195 -15.60 15.14 8.84
C ASN A 195 -15.99 15.69 7.44
N GLY A 196 -17.16 15.34 6.91
CA GLY A 196 -17.58 15.76 5.57
C GLY A 196 -16.53 15.38 4.52
N THR A 197 -16.14 16.34 3.68
CA THR A 197 -15.13 16.21 2.62
C THR A 197 -13.72 16.61 3.06
N LEU A 198 -13.49 16.89 4.35
CA LEU A 198 -12.28 17.53 4.88
C LEU A 198 -10.98 16.96 4.29
N TYR A 199 -10.81 15.63 4.29
CA TYR A 199 -9.58 15.01 3.83
C TYR A 199 -9.38 15.09 2.32
N ILE A 200 -10.44 14.95 1.51
CA ILE A 200 -10.33 15.11 0.05
C ILE A 200 -10.03 16.57 -0.29
N ASP A 201 -10.70 17.52 0.38
CA ASP A 201 -10.46 18.95 0.18
C ASP A 201 -9.02 19.32 0.56
N THR A 202 -8.53 18.75 1.65
CA THR A 202 -7.14 18.89 2.11
C THR A 202 -6.14 18.35 1.07
N LEU A 203 -6.38 17.17 0.50
CA LEU A 203 -5.51 16.59 -0.52
C LEU A 203 -5.63 17.30 -1.88
N SER A 204 -6.77 17.91 -2.20
CA SER A 204 -6.93 18.66 -3.44
C SER A 204 -5.98 19.87 -3.53
N GLN A 205 -5.55 20.41 -2.38
CA GLN A 205 -4.66 21.58 -2.28
C GLN A 205 -3.18 21.24 -2.55
N ILE A 206 -2.80 19.96 -2.52
CA ILE A 206 -1.41 19.52 -2.66
C ILE A 206 -1.11 18.90 -4.03
N LEU A 207 -2.13 18.41 -4.74
CA LEU A 207 -1.98 17.69 -6.01
C LEU A 207 -1.62 18.53 -7.26
N PRO A 208 -1.80 19.86 -7.37
CA PRO A 208 -1.58 20.53 -8.65
C PRO A 208 -0.13 20.78 -9.10
N SER A 209 0.92 20.38 -8.37
CA SER A 209 2.28 20.88 -8.71
C SER A 209 3.47 20.07 -8.17
N TYR A 210 3.42 18.74 -8.23
CA TYR A 210 4.60 17.92 -7.90
C TYR A 210 4.77 16.79 -8.91
N CYS A 211 5.95 16.76 -9.54
CA CYS A 211 6.44 15.77 -10.49
C CYS A 211 5.42 15.41 -11.59
#